data_AF-A0A973GAX6-F1
#
_entry.id   AF-A0A973GAX6-F1
#
_cell.length_a   1.000
_cell.length_b   1.000
_cell.length_c   1.000
_cell.angle_alpha   90.00
_cell.angle_beta   90.00
_cell.angle_gamma   90.00
#
_symmetry.space_group_name_H-M   'P 1'
#
loop_
_entity.id
_entity.type
_entity.pdbx_description
1 polymer ?
#
loop_
_entity_poly.entity_id
_entity_poly.type
_entity_poly.pdbx_seq_one_letter_code
_entity_poly.pdbx_strand_id
1 'polypeptide(L)'
;MTGLRGRRTLRQRAPQHEARLRLVAAALAASAGERHPGSPPPHDASLADRIASVVDLADHDQVWLVLSTLSGVVAPHATVVEVVREARRAGGRAVTDRLAACPHRDGPVTVAAARVLVDVTQAVHTDLVTGIQRVALRTVQGWQAEHDLDPVTWTADGTTLRTLTDVEASRLRSPAGSPRPTPEVEPSLVIPWRATVLIPELADQPTRLAGLDAVVRHGASHSAMIGYDCVPLMSPETVREGFVPLFYATLGVTSRVDHVATISAAATLEYEGWRESSAAVGLPGPRITTVELPEVEVPCDEHDIAEATALLSCGRAALVLAVGSHEPRKNHLNLLHAAELCWGRG
;
A
#
# COMPACT_ATOMS: atom_id res chain seq x y z
N MET A 1 0.52 -23.66 -0.82
CA MET A 1 -0.50 -24.65 -1.28
C MET A 1 -1.88 -24.23 -0.79
N THR A 2 -2.50 -23.24 -1.42
CA THR A 2 -3.89 -22.86 -1.17
C THR A 2 -4.77 -23.69 -2.09
N GLY A 3 -5.52 -24.62 -1.50
CA GLY A 3 -6.43 -25.49 -2.22
C GLY A 3 -7.44 -24.69 -3.04
N LEU A 4 -7.57 -25.04 -4.31
CA LEU A 4 -8.69 -24.68 -5.17
C LEU A 4 -9.98 -25.25 -4.55
N ARG A 5 -10.54 -24.55 -3.55
CA ARG A 5 -11.90 -24.81 -3.08
C ARG A 5 -12.84 -24.59 -4.27
N GLY A 6 -13.69 -25.59 -4.54
CA GLY A 6 -14.61 -25.58 -5.68
C GLY A 6 -15.40 -24.28 -5.78
N ARG A 7 -15.59 -23.78 -7.01
CA ARG A 7 -16.35 -22.56 -7.28
C ARG A 7 -17.77 -22.71 -6.72
N ARG A 8 -18.02 -22.09 -5.56
CA ARG A 8 -19.36 -21.99 -4.99
C ARG A 8 -20.22 -21.12 -5.91
N THR A 9 -21.45 -21.55 -6.15
CA THR A 9 -22.41 -20.75 -6.93
C THR A 9 -22.86 -19.54 -6.11
N LEU A 10 -23.36 -18.48 -6.77
CA LEU A 10 -23.93 -17.31 -6.07
C LEU A 10 -24.97 -17.72 -5.01
N ARG A 11 -25.79 -18.74 -5.31
CA ARG A 11 -26.81 -19.26 -4.39
C ARG A 11 -26.21 -19.83 -3.11
N GLN A 12 -25.06 -20.49 -3.20
CA GLN A 12 -24.34 -21.03 -2.03
C GLN A 12 -23.69 -19.93 -1.18
N ARG A 13 -23.51 -18.72 -1.72
CA ARG A 13 -22.93 -17.56 -1.02
C ARG A 13 -23.97 -16.57 -0.50
N ALA A 14 -25.26 -16.81 -0.72
CA ALA A 14 -26.32 -15.88 -0.35
C ALA A 14 -26.27 -15.40 1.12
N PRO A 15 -26.07 -16.27 2.14
CA PRO A 15 -25.98 -15.81 3.52
C PRO A 15 -24.79 -14.86 3.78
N GLN A 16 -23.65 -15.13 3.12
CA GLN A 16 -22.45 -14.33 3.24
C GLN A 16 -22.59 -12.98 2.53
N HIS A 17 -23.17 -12.97 1.33
CA HIS A 17 -23.48 -11.72 0.61
C HIS A 17 -24.47 -10.87 1.39
N GLU A 18 -25.46 -11.47 2.05
CA GLU A 18 -26.41 -10.74 2.89
C GLU A 18 -25.74 -10.09 4.09
N ALA A 19 -24.84 -10.82 4.77
CA ALA A 19 -24.05 -10.25 5.86
C ALA A 19 -23.15 -9.10 5.39
N ARG A 20 -22.48 -9.27 4.25
CA ARG A 20 -21.60 -8.25 3.66
C ARG A 20 -22.38 -7.04 3.12
N LEU A 21 -23.58 -7.22 2.57
CA LEU A 21 -24.43 -6.11 2.12
C LEU A 21 -24.89 -5.24 3.29
N ARG A 22 -25.13 -5.84 4.47
CA ARG A 22 -25.40 -5.07 5.70
C ARG A 22 -24.21 -4.20 6.11
N LEU A 23 -22.97 -4.67 5.92
CA LEU A 23 -21.78 -3.85 6.14
C LEU A 23 -21.72 -2.66 5.18
N VAL A 24 -22.04 -2.88 3.89
CA VAL A 24 -22.13 -1.80 2.88
C VAL A 24 -23.17 -0.78 3.29
N ALA A 25 -24.40 -1.21 3.63
CA ALA A 25 -25.48 -0.31 4.05
C ALA A 25 -25.09 0.51 5.29
N ALA A 26 -24.47 -0.12 6.29
CA ALA A 26 -24.00 0.57 7.49
C ALA A 26 -22.92 1.62 7.17
N ALA A 27 -21.96 1.29 6.30
CA ALA A 27 -20.89 2.20 5.89
C ALA A 27 -21.42 3.40 5.10
N LEU A 28 -22.37 3.17 4.17
CA LEU A 28 -23.01 4.25 3.41
C LEU A 28 -23.85 5.16 4.31
N ALA A 29 -24.61 4.58 5.25
CA ALA A 29 -25.40 5.35 6.22
C ALA A 29 -24.51 6.23 7.12
N ALA A 30 -23.37 5.71 7.58
CA ALA A 30 -22.42 6.46 8.39
C ALA A 30 -21.79 7.64 7.62
N SER A 31 -21.59 7.52 6.31
CA SER A 31 -21.03 8.60 5.47
C SER A 31 -22.05 9.63 4.99
N ALA A 32 -23.33 9.25 4.85
CA ALA A 32 -24.35 10.09 4.23
C ALA A 32 -24.89 11.22 5.12
N GLY A 33 -24.71 11.15 6.45
CA GLY A 33 -25.23 12.14 7.41
C GLY A 33 -26.76 12.30 7.35
N GLU A 34 -27.51 11.59 8.21
CA GLU A 34 -28.98 11.57 8.39
C GLU A 34 -29.89 11.40 7.15
N ARG A 35 -29.44 11.61 5.91
CA ARG A 35 -30.23 11.40 4.70
C ARG A 35 -29.86 10.07 4.07
N HIS A 36 -30.59 9.03 4.46
CA HIS A 36 -30.63 7.79 3.68
C HIS A 36 -32.03 7.59 3.09
N PRO A 37 -32.16 7.34 1.77
CA PRO A 37 -33.40 6.95 1.16
C PRO A 37 -33.67 5.45 1.36
N GLY A 38 -34.95 5.10 1.57
CA GLY A 38 -35.49 3.75 1.37
C GLY A 38 -35.56 2.87 2.61
N SER A 39 -36.78 2.48 3.00
CA SER A 39 -37.02 1.36 3.92
C SER A 39 -36.33 0.08 3.41
N PRO A 40 -35.85 -0.81 4.30
CA PRO A 40 -35.20 -2.04 3.87
C PRO A 40 -36.12 -2.84 2.93
N PRO A 41 -35.58 -3.35 1.80
CA PRO A 41 -36.36 -4.17 0.89
C PRO A 41 -36.86 -5.43 1.60
N PRO A 42 -38.00 -6.01 1.18
CA PRO A 42 -38.50 -7.25 1.75
C PRO A 42 -37.47 -8.38 1.64
N HIS A 43 -37.45 -9.27 2.64
CA HIS A 43 -36.49 -10.38 2.72
C HIS A 43 -36.48 -11.30 1.48
N ASP A 44 -37.59 -11.34 0.73
CA ASP A 44 -37.77 -12.20 -0.45
C ASP A 44 -37.27 -11.57 -1.77
N ALA A 45 -36.78 -10.33 -1.74
CA ALA A 45 -36.26 -9.66 -2.94
C ALA A 45 -35.06 -10.41 -3.55
N SER A 46 -34.73 -10.20 -4.83
CA SER A 46 -33.48 -10.74 -5.37
C SER A 46 -32.27 -9.99 -4.79
N LEU A 47 -31.08 -10.59 -4.79
CA LEU A 47 -29.86 -9.89 -4.36
C LEU A 47 -29.62 -8.61 -5.19
N ALA A 48 -29.97 -8.65 -6.48
CA ALA A 48 -29.86 -7.50 -7.38
C ALA A 48 -30.76 -6.33 -6.92
N ASP A 49 -32.01 -6.62 -6.56
CA ASP A 49 -32.96 -5.61 -6.06
C ASP A 49 -32.49 -5.02 -4.73
N ARG A 50 -31.96 -5.88 -3.84
CA ARG A 50 -31.40 -5.41 -2.56
C ARG A 50 -30.19 -4.52 -2.75
N ILE A 51 -29.27 -4.87 -3.64
CA ILE A 51 -28.12 -4.02 -3.98
C ILE A 51 -28.62 -2.67 -4.50
N ALA A 52 -29.57 -2.67 -5.45
CA ALA A 52 -30.12 -1.45 -6.03
C ALA A 52 -30.88 -0.57 -5.01
N SER A 53 -31.37 -1.15 -3.91
CA SER A 53 -32.00 -0.39 -2.82
C SER A 53 -31.03 0.26 -1.84
N VAL A 54 -29.77 -0.20 -1.79
CA VAL A 54 -28.75 0.25 -0.82
C VAL A 54 -27.71 1.15 -1.49
N VAL A 55 -27.43 0.93 -2.77
CA VAL A 55 -26.29 1.50 -3.50
C VAL A 55 -26.81 2.39 -4.62
N ASP A 56 -26.33 3.63 -4.71
CA ASP A 56 -26.48 4.41 -5.93
C ASP A 56 -25.58 3.82 -7.03
N LEU A 57 -26.20 3.14 -7.99
CA LEU A 57 -25.50 2.45 -9.07
C LEU A 57 -24.90 3.40 -10.13
N ALA A 58 -25.16 4.71 -10.04
CA ALA A 58 -24.48 5.72 -10.83
C ALA A 58 -23.19 6.22 -10.17
N ASP A 59 -23.05 6.02 -8.86
CA ASP A 59 -21.89 6.42 -8.07
C ASP A 59 -20.79 5.33 -8.14
N HIS A 60 -19.62 5.71 -8.66
CA HIS A 60 -18.51 4.78 -8.82
C HIS A 60 -17.96 4.30 -7.48
N ASP A 61 -17.97 5.14 -6.44
CA ASP A 61 -17.41 4.82 -5.15
C ASP A 61 -18.30 3.79 -4.44
N GLN A 62 -19.63 3.95 -4.53
CA GLN A 62 -20.56 3.00 -3.93
C GLN A 62 -20.58 1.67 -4.69
N VAL A 63 -20.49 1.70 -6.03
CA VAL A 63 -20.33 0.48 -6.83
C VAL A 63 -19.02 -0.24 -6.51
N TRP A 64 -17.92 0.49 -6.35
CA TRP A 64 -16.65 -0.07 -5.89
C TRP A 64 -16.77 -0.71 -4.50
N LEU A 65 -17.42 -0.03 -3.55
CA LEU A 65 -17.61 -0.50 -2.19
C LEU A 65 -18.40 -1.82 -2.17
N VAL A 66 -19.52 -1.89 -2.89
CA VAL A 66 -20.35 -3.11 -2.91
C VAL A 66 -19.66 -4.26 -3.62
N LEU A 67 -19.00 -4.02 -4.75
CA LEU A 67 -18.23 -5.06 -5.44
C LEU A 67 -17.11 -5.60 -4.55
N SER A 68 -16.38 -4.71 -3.88
CA SER A 68 -15.22 -5.09 -3.08
C SER A 68 -15.64 -5.81 -1.80
N THR A 69 -16.68 -5.31 -1.13
CA THR A 69 -17.19 -5.89 0.12
C THR A 69 -17.85 -7.24 -0.12
N LEU A 70 -18.70 -7.37 -1.15
CA LEU A 70 -19.39 -8.64 -1.43
C LEU A 70 -18.42 -9.71 -1.93
N SER A 71 -17.44 -9.37 -2.76
CA SER A 71 -16.44 -10.32 -3.27
C SER A 71 -15.34 -10.64 -2.25
N GLY A 72 -15.06 -9.75 -1.30
CA GLY A 72 -13.88 -9.84 -0.41
C GLY A 72 -12.56 -9.53 -1.13
N VAL A 73 -12.63 -8.92 -2.31
CA VAL A 73 -11.48 -8.60 -3.18
C VAL A 73 -11.60 -7.14 -3.58
N VAL A 74 -10.51 -6.37 -3.59
CA VAL A 74 -10.55 -4.97 -4.05
C VAL A 74 -10.88 -4.96 -5.55
N ALA A 75 -12.01 -4.37 -5.91
CA ALA A 75 -12.44 -4.27 -7.31
C ALA A 75 -11.53 -3.28 -8.06
N PRO A 76 -10.87 -3.68 -9.16
CA PRO A 76 -10.05 -2.75 -9.94
C PRO A 76 -10.90 -1.62 -10.55
N HIS A 77 -10.32 -0.43 -10.70
CA HIS A 77 -11.01 0.75 -11.24
C HIS A 77 -11.72 0.47 -12.59
N ALA A 78 -11.06 -0.20 -13.53
CA ALA A 78 -11.65 -0.56 -14.83
C ALA A 78 -12.94 -1.39 -14.69
N THR A 79 -12.98 -2.32 -13.71
CA THR A 79 -14.17 -3.12 -13.43
C THR A 79 -15.32 -2.27 -12.90
N VAL A 80 -15.03 -1.29 -12.04
CA VAL A 80 -16.05 -0.37 -11.51
C VAL A 80 -16.69 0.43 -12.65
N VAL A 81 -15.87 1.00 -13.54
CA VAL A 81 -16.34 1.78 -14.69
C VAL A 81 -17.24 0.95 -15.61
N GLU A 82 -16.85 -0.30 -15.89
CA GLU A 82 -17.66 -1.24 -16.68
C GLU A 82 -19.02 -1.51 -16.00
N VAL A 83 -19.01 -1.85 -14.70
CA VAL A 83 -20.23 -2.19 -13.97
C VAL A 83 -21.16 -0.99 -13.84
N VAL A 84 -20.65 0.22 -13.55
CA VAL A 84 -21.47 1.45 -13.51
C VAL A 84 -22.14 1.68 -14.86
N ARG A 85 -21.39 1.52 -15.97
CA ARG A 85 -21.93 1.68 -17.31
C ARG A 85 -23.03 0.65 -17.61
N GLU A 86 -22.85 -0.61 -17.21
CA GLU A 86 -23.83 -1.67 -17.40
C GLU A 86 -25.06 -1.51 -16.50
N ALA A 87 -24.87 -1.04 -15.27
CA ALA A 87 -25.93 -0.82 -14.29
C ALA A 87 -26.96 0.21 -14.76
N ARG A 88 -26.59 1.15 -15.64
CA ARG A 88 -27.54 2.06 -16.31
C ARG A 88 -28.63 1.34 -17.10
N ARG A 89 -28.36 0.12 -17.57
CA ARG A 89 -29.32 -0.70 -18.34
C ARG A 89 -29.88 -1.85 -17.53
N ALA A 90 -29.03 -2.50 -16.73
CA ALA A 90 -29.35 -3.74 -16.03
C ALA A 90 -29.61 -3.57 -14.52
N GLY A 91 -29.49 -2.34 -13.99
CA GLY A 91 -29.60 -2.07 -12.56
C GLY A 91 -28.65 -2.93 -11.73
N GLY A 92 -29.12 -3.41 -10.57
CA GLY A 92 -28.33 -4.25 -9.67
C GLY A 92 -27.89 -5.58 -10.28
N ARG A 93 -28.51 -6.03 -11.39
CA ARG A 93 -28.12 -7.26 -12.08
C ARG A 93 -26.70 -7.18 -12.64
N ALA A 94 -26.25 -6.00 -13.09
CA ALA A 94 -24.86 -5.81 -13.53
C ALA A 94 -23.85 -6.15 -12.42
N VAL A 95 -24.15 -5.73 -11.19
CA VAL A 95 -23.31 -6.03 -10.01
C VAL A 95 -23.31 -7.53 -9.71
N THR A 96 -24.48 -8.18 -9.71
CA THR A 96 -24.55 -9.63 -9.43
C THR A 96 -23.91 -10.48 -10.52
N ASP A 97 -24.07 -10.10 -11.80
CA ASP A 97 -23.45 -10.77 -12.93
C ASP A 97 -21.92 -10.66 -12.83
N ARG A 98 -21.39 -9.49 -12.44
CA ARG A 98 -19.96 -9.32 -12.19
C ARG A 98 -19.46 -10.15 -11.01
N LEU A 99 -20.19 -10.17 -9.89
CA LEU A 99 -19.85 -10.99 -8.72
C LEU A 99 -19.84 -12.50 -9.02
N ALA A 100 -20.65 -12.95 -9.99
CA ALA A 100 -20.61 -14.34 -10.46
C ALA A 100 -19.33 -14.66 -11.25
N ALA A 101 -18.81 -13.69 -11.98
CA ALA A 101 -17.67 -13.86 -12.90
C ALA A 101 -16.31 -13.58 -12.25
N CYS A 102 -16.26 -12.78 -11.18
CA CYS A 102 -15.02 -12.33 -10.55
C CYS A 102 -14.47 -13.32 -9.51
N PRO A 103 -13.15 -13.21 -9.19
CA PRO A 103 -12.58 -13.82 -8.01
C PRO A 103 -13.36 -13.43 -6.75
N HIS A 104 -13.46 -14.37 -5.82
CA HIS A 104 -14.11 -14.16 -4.54
C HIS A 104 -13.26 -14.77 -3.45
N ARG A 105 -13.15 -14.07 -2.33
CA ARG A 105 -12.43 -14.52 -1.15
C ARG A 105 -13.40 -14.75 -0.01
N ASP A 106 -13.37 -15.98 0.51
CA ASP A 106 -14.09 -16.35 1.72
C ASP A 106 -13.38 -15.76 2.94
N GLY A 107 -14.12 -15.56 4.03
CA GLY A 107 -13.59 -15.02 5.29
C GLY A 107 -14.35 -13.77 5.76
N PRO A 108 -14.11 -13.37 7.02
CA PRO A 108 -14.67 -12.16 7.59
C PRO A 108 -14.19 -10.93 6.80
N VAL A 109 -15.13 -10.03 6.49
CA VAL A 109 -14.86 -8.75 5.85
C VAL A 109 -15.21 -7.66 6.85
N THR A 110 -14.34 -6.66 6.93
CA THR A 110 -14.56 -5.42 7.68
C THR A 110 -14.49 -4.25 6.71
N VAL A 111 -15.45 -3.33 6.80
CA VAL A 111 -15.38 -2.05 6.10
C VAL A 111 -14.73 -1.05 7.06
N ALA A 112 -13.52 -0.63 6.76
CA ALA A 112 -12.77 0.32 7.57
C ALA A 112 -13.21 1.75 7.21
N ALA A 113 -14.35 2.15 7.76
CA ALA A 113 -14.96 3.46 7.52
C ALA A 113 -14.26 4.56 8.33
N ALA A 114 -13.79 5.62 7.66
CA ALA A 114 -13.15 6.78 8.30
C ALA A 114 -11.98 6.44 9.25
N ARG A 115 -11.26 5.33 8.99
CA ARG A 115 -10.05 4.92 9.72
C ARG A 115 -8.79 5.42 9.02
N VAL A 116 -7.67 5.46 9.75
CA VAL A 116 -6.33 5.68 9.17
C VAL A 116 -5.69 4.33 8.95
N LEU A 117 -5.47 3.96 7.70
CA LEU A 117 -4.90 2.68 7.29
C LEU A 117 -3.47 2.88 6.78
N VAL A 118 -2.55 2.03 7.20
CA VAL A 118 -1.15 2.11 6.78
C VAL A 118 -0.73 0.82 6.12
N ASP A 119 -0.33 0.88 4.85
CA ASP A 119 0.11 -0.29 4.09
C ASP A 119 1.54 -0.68 4.48
N VAL A 120 1.68 -1.76 5.25
CA VAL A 120 2.98 -2.28 5.73
C VAL A 120 3.41 -3.55 5.01
N THR A 121 2.88 -3.79 3.81
CA THR A 121 3.03 -5.08 3.12
C THR A 121 4.49 -5.49 2.92
N GLN A 122 5.33 -4.61 2.39
CA GLN A 122 6.73 -4.99 2.18
C GLN A 122 7.43 -5.15 3.52
N ALA A 123 7.30 -4.19 4.43
CA ALA A 123 7.90 -4.24 5.77
C ALA A 123 7.63 -5.53 6.57
N VAL A 124 6.47 -6.18 6.42
CA VAL A 124 6.14 -7.40 7.20
C VAL A 124 6.46 -8.72 6.48
N HIS A 125 6.60 -8.70 5.15
CA HIS A 125 6.82 -9.89 4.32
C HIS A 125 8.28 -10.11 3.90
N THR A 126 9.14 -9.10 4.00
CA THR A 126 10.57 -9.21 3.64
C THR A 126 11.46 -9.33 4.86
N ASP A 127 12.36 -10.32 4.85
CA ASP A 127 13.45 -10.42 5.83
C ASP A 127 14.66 -9.54 5.43
N LEU A 128 14.71 -9.11 4.16
CA LEU A 128 15.71 -8.18 3.65
C LEU A 128 15.24 -6.76 3.93
N VAL A 129 15.88 -6.07 4.86
CA VAL A 129 15.52 -4.68 5.18
C VAL A 129 16.39 -3.72 4.39
N THR A 130 15.93 -3.35 3.19
CA THR A 130 16.52 -2.25 2.42
C THR A 130 16.46 -0.94 3.21
N GLY A 131 17.19 0.09 2.75
CA GLY A 131 17.09 1.43 3.35
C GLY A 131 15.65 1.96 3.40
N ILE A 132 14.90 1.76 2.30
CA ILE A 132 13.48 2.13 2.19
C ILE A 132 12.65 1.43 3.25
N GLN A 133 12.80 0.11 3.39
CA GLN A 133 12.01 -0.68 4.34
C GLN A 133 12.35 -0.35 5.80
N ARG A 134 13.62 -0.02 6.11
CA ARG A 134 13.99 0.44 7.45
C ARG A 134 13.29 1.75 7.79
N VAL A 135 13.30 2.69 6.85
CA VAL A 135 12.63 3.99 7.01
C VAL A 135 11.14 3.76 7.22
N ALA A 136 10.46 3.05 6.31
CA ALA A 136 9.04 2.79 6.43
C ALA A 136 8.66 2.11 7.74
N LEU A 137 9.38 1.06 8.13
CA LEU A 137 9.13 0.36 9.38
C LEU A 137 9.27 1.28 10.61
N ARG A 138 10.37 2.06 10.69
CA ARG A 138 10.59 2.99 11.80
C ARG A 138 9.58 4.13 11.82
N THR A 139 9.21 4.64 10.66
CA THR A 139 8.18 5.67 10.52
C THR A 139 6.84 5.16 11.02
N VAL A 140 6.42 3.96 10.61
CA VAL A 140 5.15 3.38 11.06
C VAL A 140 5.17 3.07 12.56
N GLN A 141 6.28 2.56 13.10
CA GLN A 141 6.44 2.37 14.55
C GLN A 141 6.27 3.68 15.33
N GLY A 142 6.89 4.77 14.85
CA GLY A 142 6.75 6.10 15.44
C GLY A 142 5.29 6.58 15.39
N TRP A 143 4.65 6.48 14.23
CA TRP A 143 3.24 6.87 14.10
C TRP A 143 2.30 6.03 14.98
N GLN A 144 2.53 4.73 15.13
CA GLN A 144 1.72 3.88 16.02
C GLN A 144 1.86 4.25 17.50
N ALA A 145 3.00 4.83 17.90
CA ALA A 145 3.21 5.27 19.27
C ALA A 145 2.42 6.56 19.59
N GLU A 146 2.14 7.38 18.58
CA GLU A 146 1.58 8.73 18.76
C GLU A 146 0.17 8.91 18.17
N HIS A 147 -0.29 7.99 17.31
CA HIS A 147 -1.54 8.11 16.57
C HIS A 147 -2.34 6.80 16.55
N ASP A 148 -3.67 6.92 16.54
CA ASP A 148 -4.59 5.79 16.29
C ASP A 148 -4.61 5.48 14.79
N LEU A 149 -3.89 4.43 14.40
CA LEU A 149 -3.82 3.94 13.04
C LEU A 149 -3.84 2.41 13.00
N ASP A 150 -4.35 1.88 11.89
CA ASP A 150 -4.49 0.44 11.67
C ASP A 150 -3.49 0.00 10.58
N PRO A 151 -2.40 -0.71 10.94
CA PRO A 151 -1.53 -1.31 9.95
C PRO A 151 -2.27 -2.43 9.22
N VAL A 152 -2.19 -2.42 7.90
CA VAL A 152 -2.79 -3.41 7.01
C VAL A 152 -1.75 -3.95 6.05
N THR A 153 -1.96 -5.17 5.59
CA THR A 153 -1.09 -5.81 4.59
C THR A 153 -1.94 -6.36 3.46
N TRP A 154 -1.40 -6.34 2.25
CA TRP A 154 -2.02 -7.00 1.12
C TRP A 154 -1.88 -8.51 1.24
N THR A 155 -2.87 -9.23 0.72
CA THR A 155 -2.75 -10.67 0.51
C THR A 155 -1.63 -10.98 -0.47
N ALA A 156 -1.06 -12.19 -0.41
CA ALA A 156 0.10 -12.56 -1.23
C ALA A 156 -0.13 -12.46 -2.76
N ASP A 157 -1.38 -12.52 -3.21
CA ASP A 157 -1.79 -12.30 -4.61
C ASP A 157 -2.03 -10.81 -4.95
N GLY A 158 -1.91 -9.91 -3.97
CA GLY A 158 -2.09 -8.47 -4.12
C GLY A 158 -3.53 -8.03 -4.40
N THR A 159 -4.52 -8.88 -4.10
CA THR A 159 -5.92 -8.64 -4.52
C THR A 159 -6.79 -7.99 -3.45
N THR A 160 -6.39 -8.04 -2.17
CA THR A 160 -7.16 -7.41 -1.10
C THR A 160 -6.28 -7.06 0.10
N LEU A 161 -6.71 -6.06 0.87
CA LEU A 161 -6.10 -5.73 2.16
C LEU A 161 -6.63 -6.66 3.25
N ARG A 162 -5.82 -6.90 4.27
CA ARG A 162 -6.22 -7.63 5.47
C ARG A 162 -5.53 -7.09 6.71
N THR A 163 -6.10 -7.41 7.86
CA THR A 163 -5.42 -7.22 9.14
C THR A 163 -4.14 -8.05 9.18
N LEU A 164 -3.17 -7.58 9.97
CA LEU A 164 -1.96 -8.34 10.23
C LEU A 164 -2.30 -9.61 11.00
N THR A 165 -1.55 -10.67 10.76
CA THR A 165 -1.46 -11.79 11.72
C THR A 165 -0.67 -11.34 12.94
N ASP A 166 -0.74 -12.10 14.03
CA ASP A 166 0.04 -11.78 15.22
C ASP A 166 1.55 -11.81 14.96
N VAL A 167 2.02 -12.70 14.07
CA VAL A 167 3.42 -12.80 13.66
C VAL A 167 3.85 -11.54 12.93
N GLU A 168 3.04 -11.07 11.98
CA GLU A 168 3.31 -9.83 11.24
C GLU A 168 3.26 -8.60 12.15
N ALA A 169 2.27 -8.54 13.04
CA ALA A 169 2.17 -7.47 14.03
C ALA A 169 3.36 -7.48 15.00
N SER A 170 3.86 -8.66 15.37
CA SER A 170 5.07 -8.80 16.19
C SER A 170 6.31 -8.33 15.45
N ARG A 171 6.46 -8.67 14.16
CA ARG A 171 7.56 -8.18 13.31
C ARG A 171 7.53 -6.66 13.17
N LEU A 172 6.34 -6.09 13.00
CA LEU A 172 6.16 -4.64 12.92
C LEU A 172 6.61 -3.95 14.21
N ARG A 173 6.35 -4.53 15.39
CA ARG A 173 6.79 -3.98 16.69
C ARG A 173 8.28 -4.20 16.97
N SER A 174 8.79 -5.39 16.64
CA SER A 174 10.14 -5.83 17.00
C SER A 174 10.78 -6.64 15.87
N PRO A 175 11.35 -5.98 14.84
CA PRO A 175 11.93 -6.68 13.68
C PRO A 175 13.11 -7.60 14.01
N ALA A 176 13.83 -7.35 15.12
CA ALA A 176 14.93 -8.19 15.58
C ALA A 176 14.52 -9.27 16.62
N GLY A 177 13.24 -9.30 17.02
CA GLY A 177 12.75 -10.22 18.04
C GLY A 177 12.22 -11.51 17.44
N SER A 178 12.58 -12.66 18.03
CA SER A 178 11.91 -13.93 17.72
C SER A 178 10.41 -13.80 18.05
N PRO A 179 9.50 -14.11 17.11
CA PRO A 179 8.08 -14.03 17.37
C PRO A 179 7.71 -14.94 18.54
N ARG A 180 7.03 -14.41 19.54
CA ARG A 180 6.39 -15.25 20.56
C ARG A 180 5.18 -15.94 19.92
N PRO A 181 4.98 -17.25 20.15
CA PRO A 181 3.78 -17.91 19.68
C PRO A 181 2.56 -17.36 20.43
N THR A 182 1.73 -16.59 19.73
CA THR A 182 0.38 -16.22 20.17
C THR A 182 -0.66 -16.98 19.33
N PRO A 183 -1.89 -17.13 19.83
CA PRO A 183 -2.95 -17.82 19.10
C PRO A 183 -3.24 -17.08 17.79
N GLU A 184 -3.13 -17.76 16.66
CA GLU A 184 -3.33 -17.15 15.34
C GLU A 184 -4.79 -16.68 15.19
N VAL A 185 -5.01 -15.36 15.29
CA VAL A 185 -6.29 -14.75 14.91
C VAL A 185 -6.40 -14.80 13.40
N GLU A 186 -7.48 -15.38 12.87
CA GLU A 186 -7.72 -15.38 11.43
C GLU A 186 -7.79 -13.93 10.92
N PRO A 187 -6.94 -13.54 9.96
CA PRO A 187 -6.91 -12.17 9.48
C PRO A 187 -8.21 -11.83 8.76
N SER A 188 -8.78 -10.68 9.08
CA SER A 188 -9.98 -10.17 8.43
C SER A 188 -9.63 -9.39 7.18
N LEU A 189 -10.44 -9.55 6.13
CA LEU A 189 -10.30 -8.78 4.90
C LEU A 189 -10.79 -7.35 5.17
N VAL A 190 -10.02 -6.36 4.73
CA VAL A 190 -10.28 -4.94 5.01
C VAL A 190 -10.63 -4.23 3.70
N ILE A 191 -11.80 -3.60 3.66
CA ILE A 191 -12.22 -2.73 2.57
C ILE A 191 -12.22 -1.28 3.08
N PRO A 192 -11.29 -0.42 2.64
CA PRO A 192 -11.26 0.99 3.02
C PRO A 192 -12.52 1.71 2.54
N TRP A 193 -13.16 2.54 3.37
CA TRP A 193 -14.27 3.39 2.93
C TRP A 193 -14.18 4.76 3.54
N ARG A 194 -14.02 5.79 2.70
CA ARG A 194 -13.76 7.16 3.16
C ARG A 194 -12.62 7.23 4.19
N ALA A 195 -11.64 6.34 4.04
CA ALA A 195 -10.50 6.18 4.95
C ALA A 195 -9.36 7.14 4.59
N THR A 196 -8.43 7.35 5.53
CA THR A 196 -7.11 7.90 5.20
C THR A 196 -6.17 6.74 4.92
N VAL A 197 -5.49 6.73 3.77
CA VAL A 197 -4.59 5.62 3.38
C VAL A 197 -3.15 6.14 3.23
N LEU A 198 -2.24 5.59 4.03
CA LEU A 198 -0.82 5.92 4.00
C LEU A 198 -0.03 4.79 3.34
N ILE A 199 0.80 5.14 2.37
CA ILE A 199 1.61 4.23 1.56
C ILE A 199 3.09 4.55 1.82
N PRO A 200 3.70 3.97 2.87
CA PRO A 200 5.08 4.27 3.23
C PRO A 200 6.11 3.62 2.30
N GLU A 201 5.73 2.65 1.47
CA GLU A 201 6.66 1.88 0.63
C GLU A 201 6.12 1.70 -0.79
N LEU A 202 7.04 1.55 -1.75
CA LEU A 202 6.71 1.23 -3.13
C LEU A 202 6.10 -0.18 -3.23
N ALA A 203 5.09 -0.33 -4.09
CA ALA A 203 4.54 -1.63 -4.42
C ALA A 203 5.39 -2.31 -5.51
N ASP A 204 5.68 -3.59 -5.30
CA ASP A 204 6.52 -4.45 -6.13
C ASP A 204 5.71 -5.41 -7.01
N GLN A 205 4.38 -5.37 -6.90
CA GLN A 205 3.45 -6.28 -7.58
C GLN A 205 2.42 -5.50 -8.40
N PRO A 206 2.23 -5.84 -9.69
CA PRO A 206 1.22 -5.18 -10.53
C PRO A 206 -0.21 -5.28 -9.99
N THR A 207 -0.58 -6.42 -9.37
CA THR A 207 -1.92 -6.62 -8.80
C THR A 207 -2.16 -5.71 -7.60
N ARG A 208 -1.18 -5.58 -6.70
CA ARG A 208 -1.21 -4.64 -5.57
C ARG A 208 -1.31 -3.20 -6.07
N LEU A 209 -0.58 -2.83 -7.12
CA LEU A 209 -0.68 -1.48 -7.72
C LEU A 209 -2.07 -1.19 -8.28
N ALA A 210 -2.69 -2.14 -8.97
CA ALA A 210 -4.06 -1.99 -9.45
C ALA A 210 -5.08 -1.87 -8.30
N GLY A 211 -4.86 -2.60 -7.20
CA GLY A 211 -5.65 -2.49 -5.98
C GLY A 211 -5.47 -1.13 -5.30
N LEU A 212 -4.23 -0.64 -5.16
CA LEU A 212 -3.92 0.67 -4.61
C LEU A 212 -4.54 1.79 -5.44
N ASP A 213 -4.46 1.73 -6.78
CA ASP A 213 -5.13 2.70 -7.67
C ASP A 213 -6.64 2.77 -7.40
N ALA A 214 -7.29 1.61 -7.24
CA ALA A 214 -8.72 1.55 -6.96
C ALA A 214 -9.05 2.07 -5.55
N VAL A 215 -8.25 1.73 -4.54
CA VAL A 215 -8.41 2.23 -3.16
C VAL A 215 -8.27 3.75 -3.11
N VAL A 216 -7.22 4.31 -3.73
CA VAL A 216 -6.99 5.76 -3.77
C VAL A 216 -8.13 6.49 -4.47
N ARG A 217 -8.66 5.93 -5.56
CA ARG A 217 -9.76 6.56 -6.33
C ARG A 217 -11.12 6.51 -5.64
N HIS A 218 -11.43 5.41 -4.97
CA HIS A 218 -12.81 5.10 -4.56
C HIS A 218 -12.98 4.85 -3.06
N GLY A 219 -11.95 4.33 -2.39
CA GLY A 219 -12.01 3.92 -0.99
C GLY A 219 -11.46 4.97 -0.01
N ALA A 220 -10.55 5.83 -0.48
CA ALA A 220 -9.91 6.85 0.34
C ALA A 220 -10.69 8.19 0.30
N SER A 221 -10.70 8.89 1.43
CA SER A 221 -10.99 10.34 1.49
C SER A 221 -9.70 11.14 1.42
N HIS A 222 -8.62 10.58 1.96
CA HIS A 222 -7.28 11.16 1.94
C HIS A 222 -6.25 10.05 1.71
N SER A 223 -5.20 10.38 0.99
CA SER A 223 -4.15 9.44 0.62
C SER A 223 -2.80 10.13 0.59
N ALA A 224 -1.80 9.48 1.16
CA ALA A 224 -0.45 10.00 1.18
C ALA A 224 0.58 8.89 0.95
N MET A 225 1.71 9.25 0.35
CA MET A 225 2.81 8.33 0.07
C MET A 225 4.15 8.94 0.52
N ILE A 226 5.09 8.11 0.94
CA ILE A 226 6.48 8.54 1.12
C ILE A 226 7.19 8.48 -0.25
N GLY A 227 7.76 9.62 -0.66
CA GLY A 227 8.51 9.76 -1.90
C GLY A 227 10.00 9.50 -1.70
N TYR A 228 10.48 8.41 -2.30
CA TYR A 228 11.91 8.06 -2.35
C TYR A 228 12.54 8.46 -3.68
N ASP A 229 13.87 8.49 -3.74
CA ASP A 229 14.67 8.78 -4.94
C ASP A 229 14.04 8.18 -6.22
N CYS A 230 13.88 9.03 -7.24
CA CYS A 230 13.36 8.68 -8.55
C CYS A 230 14.44 8.05 -9.44
N VAL A 231 15.32 7.19 -8.89
CA VAL A 231 16.40 6.52 -9.63
C VAL A 231 15.90 5.81 -10.90
N PRO A 232 14.77 5.07 -10.89
CA PRO A 232 14.28 4.44 -12.12
C PRO A 232 13.85 5.42 -13.22
N LEU A 233 13.63 6.71 -12.89
CA LEU A 233 13.34 7.78 -13.83
C LEU A 233 14.63 8.50 -14.28
N MET A 234 15.52 8.82 -13.34
CA MET A 234 16.70 9.66 -13.57
C MET A 234 17.92 8.90 -14.08
N SER A 235 18.05 7.62 -13.71
CA SER A 235 19.18 6.76 -14.09
C SER A 235 18.70 5.32 -14.28
N PRO A 236 17.77 5.07 -15.24
CA PRO A 236 17.15 3.76 -15.46
C PRO A 236 18.16 2.64 -15.76
N GLU A 237 19.32 2.96 -16.31
CA GLU A 237 20.42 2.03 -16.56
C GLU A 237 21.10 1.51 -15.28
N THR A 238 20.85 2.15 -14.13
CA THR A 238 21.43 1.77 -12.83
C THR A 238 20.52 0.89 -11.98
N VAL A 239 19.28 0.63 -12.43
CA VAL A 239 18.32 -0.21 -11.72
C VAL A 239 18.19 -1.59 -12.36
N ARG A 240 17.72 -2.56 -11.57
CA ARG A 240 17.49 -3.92 -12.06
C ARG A 240 16.42 -3.95 -13.15
N GLU A 241 16.55 -4.90 -14.08
CA GLU A 241 15.53 -5.15 -15.10
C GLU A 241 14.14 -5.38 -14.48
N GLY A 242 13.10 -4.83 -15.12
CA GLY A 242 11.71 -4.91 -14.68
C GLY A 242 11.30 -3.90 -13.59
N PHE A 243 12.25 -3.22 -12.95
CA PHE A 243 11.93 -2.20 -11.93
C PHE A 243 11.37 -0.91 -12.54
N VAL A 244 11.87 -0.51 -13.72
CA VAL A 244 11.44 0.71 -14.41
C VAL A 244 9.93 0.71 -14.71
N PRO A 245 9.34 -0.33 -15.35
CA PRO A 245 7.88 -0.38 -15.56
C PRO A 245 7.05 -0.33 -14.27
N LEU A 246 7.50 -1.00 -13.21
CA LEU A 246 6.82 -0.99 -11.91
C LEU A 246 6.86 0.40 -11.26
N PHE A 247 7.99 1.10 -11.37
CA PHE A 247 8.12 2.46 -10.88
C PHE A 247 7.18 3.42 -11.63
N TYR A 248 7.12 3.34 -12.97
CA TYR A 248 6.15 4.13 -13.74
C TYR A 248 4.69 3.81 -13.39
N ALA A 249 4.36 2.53 -13.16
CA ALA A 249 3.03 2.16 -12.68
C ALA A 249 2.74 2.72 -11.28
N THR A 250 3.76 2.77 -10.40
CA THR A 250 3.67 3.43 -9.09
C THR A 250 3.42 4.93 -9.24
N LEU A 251 4.16 5.63 -10.11
CA LEU A 251 3.90 7.04 -10.43
C LEU A 251 2.47 7.26 -10.96
N GLY A 252 1.90 6.27 -11.66
CA GLY A 252 0.49 6.26 -12.03
C GLY A 252 -0.44 6.36 -10.82
N VAL A 253 -0.19 5.58 -9.76
CA VAL A 253 -0.93 5.68 -8.49
C VAL A 253 -0.60 7.00 -7.78
N THR A 254 0.68 7.37 -7.70
CA THR A 254 1.16 8.62 -7.09
C THR A 254 0.52 9.86 -7.72
N SER A 255 0.20 9.84 -9.02
CA SER A 255 -0.49 10.97 -9.68
C SER A 255 -1.89 11.25 -9.13
N ARG A 256 -2.42 10.35 -8.31
CA ARG A 256 -3.77 10.40 -7.74
C ARG A 256 -3.81 10.46 -6.23
N VAL A 257 -2.67 10.37 -5.55
CA VAL A 257 -2.65 10.61 -4.11
C VAL A 257 -2.78 12.10 -3.82
N ASP A 258 -3.23 12.45 -2.62
CA ASP A 258 -3.33 13.86 -2.23
C ASP A 258 -1.96 14.47 -1.93
N HIS A 259 -1.08 13.66 -1.33
CA HIS A 259 0.19 14.13 -0.80
C HIS A 259 1.35 13.15 -0.99
N VAL A 260 2.53 13.67 -1.32
CA VAL A 260 3.80 12.94 -1.32
C VAL A 260 4.78 13.62 -0.36
N ALA A 261 5.18 12.91 0.68
CA ALA A 261 6.20 13.35 1.63
C ALA A 261 7.56 12.80 1.18
N THR A 262 8.38 13.64 0.55
CA THR A 262 9.68 13.24 0.01
C THR A 262 10.76 13.24 1.08
N ILE A 263 11.65 12.25 1.05
CA ILE A 263 12.65 12.03 2.10
C ILE A 263 13.82 13.02 2.12
N SER A 264 13.91 13.89 1.11
CA SER A 264 14.97 14.89 0.97
C SER A 264 14.58 16.02 0.01
N ALA A 265 15.27 17.15 0.07
CA ALA A 265 15.15 18.23 -0.91
C ALA A 265 15.44 17.76 -2.35
N ALA A 266 16.41 16.85 -2.52
CA ALA A 266 16.73 16.28 -3.83
C ALA A 266 15.57 15.45 -4.40
N ALA A 267 14.99 14.55 -3.59
CA ALA A 267 13.80 13.80 -3.99
C ALA A 267 12.62 14.74 -4.29
N THR A 268 12.45 15.81 -3.51
CA THR A 268 11.43 16.83 -3.76
C THR A 268 11.53 17.39 -5.18
N LEU A 269 12.73 17.81 -5.59
CA LEU A 269 12.97 18.34 -6.93
C LEU A 269 12.64 17.33 -8.03
N GLU A 270 12.99 16.05 -7.83
CA GLU A 270 12.68 14.97 -8.79
C GLU A 270 11.16 14.76 -8.95
N TYR A 271 10.41 14.70 -7.84
CA TYR A 271 8.94 14.57 -7.92
C TYR A 271 8.28 15.82 -8.49
N GLU A 272 8.81 17.01 -8.23
CA GLU A 272 8.29 18.25 -8.82
C GLU A 272 8.47 18.27 -10.34
N GLY A 273 9.66 17.91 -10.83
CA GLY A 273 9.90 17.79 -12.28
C GLY A 273 9.00 16.73 -12.95
N TRP A 274 8.76 15.60 -12.27
CA TRP A 274 7.79 14.61 -12.73
C TRP A 274 6.34 15.14 -12.73
N ARG A 275 5.93 15.85 -11.67
CA ARG A 275 4.59 16.45 -11.56
C ARG A 275 4.36 17.47 -12.67
N GLU A 276 5.33 18.34 -12.94
CA GLU A 276 5.28 19.32 -14.04
C GLU A 276 5.11 18.64 -15.40
N SER A 277 5.87 17.56 -15.64
CA SER A 277 5.75 16.75 -16.85
C SER A 277 4.37 16.09 -16.98
N SER A 278 3.79 15.66 -15.85
CA SER A 278 2.46 15.05 -15.80
C SER A 278 1.34 16.09 -16.00
N ALA A 279 1.53 17.32 -15.52
CA ALA A 279 0.57 18.41 -15.71
C ALA A 279 0.41 18.77 -17.19
N ALA A 280 1.47 18.62 -18.01
CA ALA A 280 1.42 18.83 -19.45
C ALA A 280 0.44 17.87 -20.18
N VAL A 281 0.11 16.73 -19.58
CA VAL A 281 -0.91 15.77 -20.09
C VAL A 281 -2.22 15.80 -19.30
N GLY A 282 -2.45 16.87 -18.53
CA GLY A 282 -3.69 17.09 -17.79
C GLY A 282 -3.79 16.34 -16.45
N LEU A 283 -2.67 15.84 -15.92
CA LEU A 283 -2.62 15.20 -14.61
C LEU A 283 -2.00 16.18 -13.60
N PRO A 284 -2.78 16.82 -12.70
CA PRO A 284 -2.25 17.85 -11.79
C PRO A 284 -1.19 17.31 -10.83
N GLY A 285 -1.29 16.03 -10.48
CA GLY A 285 -0.40 15.37 -9.52
C GLY A 285 -0.64 15.81 -8.06
N PRO A 286 0.10 15.23 -7.12
CA PRO A 286 -0.08 15.44 -5.69
C PRO A 286 0.56 16.74 -5.20
N ARG A 287 0.21 17.14 -3.97
CA ARG A 287 1.04 18.06 -3.20
C ARG A 287 2.34 17.35 -2.81
N ILE A 288 3.48 18.01 -2.98
CA ILE A 288 4.80 17.45 -2.65
C ILE A 288 5.38 18.29 -1.51
N THR A 289 5.90 17.64 -0.47
CA THR A 289 6.61 18.32 0.62
C THR A 289 7.84 17.56 1.05
N THR A 290 8.92 18.28 1.30
CA THR A 290 10.13 17.73 1.89
C THR A 290 9.91 17.41 3.37
N VAL A 291 10.21 16.17 3.75
CA VAL A 291 10.37 15.72 5.14
C VAL A 291 11.71 15.01 5.21
N GLU A 292 12.75 15.76 5.60
CA GLU A 292 14.11 15.22 5.71
C GLU A 292 14.14 14.04 6.69
N LEU A 293 14.76 12.94 6.27
CA LEU A 293 14.99 11.82 7.19
C LEU A 293 15.92 12.27 8.30
N PRO A 294 15.61 11.95 9.57
CA PRO A 294 16.46 12.34 10.67
C PRO A 294 17.82 11.67 10.55
N GLU A 295 18.88 12.44 10.77
CA GLU A 295 20.18 11.88 11.09
C GLU A 295 20.08 11.27 12.49
N VAL A 296 19.89 9.95 12.55
CA VAL A 296 19.88 9.23 13.81
C VAL A 296 21.34 9.04 14.23
N GLU A 297 21.80 9.86 15.17
CA GLU A 297 23.00 9.55 15.94
C GLU A 297 22.72 8.25 16.70
N VAL A 298 23.39 7.18 16.30
CA VAL A 298 23.46 5.96 17.11
C VAL A 298 24.46 6.27 18.22
N PRO A 299 24.06 6.24 19.51
CA PRO A 299 24.99 6.42 20.60
C PRO A 299 26.12 5.40 20.43
N CYS A 300 27.34 5.89 20.33
CA CYS A 300 28.55 5.10 20.19
C CYS A 300 29.37 5.35 21.45
N ASP A 301 29.57 4.31 22.26
CA ASP A 301 30.34 4.44 23.48
C ASP A 301 31.82 4.05 23.28
N GLU A 302 32.64 4.21 24.32
CA GLU A 302 34.06 3.86 24.26
C GLU A 302 34.28 2.36 23.96
N HIS A 303 33.32 1.50 24.32
CA HIS A 303 33.39 0.07 24.05
C HIS A 303 33.17 -0.22 22.57
N ASP A 304 32.14 0.38 21.95
CA ASP A 304 31.87 0.27 20.52
C ASP A 304 33.07 0.75 19.68
N ILE A 305 33.69 1.86 20.09
CA ILE A 305 34.89 2.41 19.44
C ILE A 305 36.07 1.46 19.58
N ALA A 306 36.30 0.92 20.79
CA ALA A 306 37.39 -0.02 21.04
C ALA A 306 37.22 -1.31 20.24
N GLU A 307 35.99 -1.85 20.17
CA GLU A 307 35.66 -3.04 19.39
C GLU A 307 35.87 -2.79 17.89
N ALA A 308 35.32 -1.69 17.34
CA ALA A 308 35.50 -1.34 15.94
C ALA A 308 36.99 -1.13 15.59
N THR A 309 37.76 -0.48 16.47
CA THR A 309 39.21 -0.26 16.29
C THR A 309 39.96 -1.59 16.27
N ALA A 310 39.64 -2.51 17.19
CA ALA A 310 40.24 -3.84 17.23
C ALA A 310 39.87 -4.66 15.98
N LEU A 311 38.60 -4.62 15.56
CA LEU A 311 38.10 -5.34 14.38
C LEU A 311 38.76 -4.85 13.09
N LEU A 312 38.89 -3.54 12.92
CA LEU A 312 39.41 -2.93 11.70
C LEU A 312 40.95 -2.96 11.63
N SER A 313 41.64 -3.10 12.78
CA SER A 313 43.08 -3.43 12.88
C SER A 313 43.99 -2.61 11.96
N CYS A 314 43.76 -1.31 11.83
CA CYS A 314 44.47 -0.45 10.86
C CYS A 314 45.86 0.02 11.33
N GLY A 315 46.25 -0.29 12.57
CA GLY A 315 47.52 0.17 13.15
C GLY A 315 47.65 1.70 13.10
N ARG A 316 48.65 2.20 12.35
CA ARG A 316 48.89 3.64 12.11
C ARG A 316 48.39 4.13 10.75
N ALA A 317 47.84 3.26 9.91
CA ALA A 317 47.36 3.64 8.58
C ALA A 317 46.01 4.35 8.68
N ALA A 318 45.79 5.37 7.83
CA ALA A 318 44.48 5.98 7.68
C ALA A 318 43.51 4.96 7.04
N LEU A 319 42.37 4.72 7.68
CA LEU A 319 41.30 3.89 7.15
C LEU A 319 40.26 4.77 6.45
N VAL A 320 39.93 4.42 5.21
CA VAL A 320 38.75 4.94 4.51
C VAL A 320 37.75 3.79 4.41
N LEU A 321 36.60 3.94 5.08
CA LEU A 321 35.51 2.98 5.02
C LEU A 321 34.36 3.56 4.19
N ALA A 322 33.94 2.83 3.15
CA ALA A 322 32.76 3.14 2.37
C ALA A 322 31.75 2.00 2.50
N VAL A 323 30.54 2.33 2.95
CA VAL A 323 29.48 1.36 3.20
C VAL A 323 28.33 1.61 2.23
N GLY A 324 28.01 0.62 1.40
CA GLY A 324 26.91 0.69 0.46
C GLY A 324 26.70 -0.62 -0.30
N SER A 325 25.53 -0.78 -0.92
CA SER A 325 25.31 -1.86 -1.88
C SER A 325 26.18 -1.64 -3.12
N HIS A 326 26.59 -2.73 -3.78
CA HIS A 326 27.35 -2.67 -5.02
C HIS A 326 26.44 -2.27 -6.20
N GLU A 327 26.17 -0.98 -6.30
CA GLU A 327 25.35 -0.37 -7.34
C GLU A 327 26.13 0.77 -8.02
N PRO A 328 26.01 0.94 -9.36
CA PRO A 328 26.76 1.97 -10.09
C PRO A 328 26.59 3.38 -9.50
N ARG A 329 25.37 3.72 -9.07
CA ARG A 329 25.03 5.03 -8.48
C ARG A 329 25.64 5.31 -7.10
N LYS A 330 26.17 4.29 -6.41
CA LYS A 330 26.82 4.45 -5.09
C LYS A 330 28.30 4.84 -5.18
N ASN A 331 28.80 5.04 -6.40
CA ASN A 331 30.06 5.70 -6.68
C ASN A 331 31.33 5.02 -6.11
N HIS A 332 31.25 3.73 -5.74
CA HIS A 332 32.37 2.97 -5.21
C HIS A 332 33.59 2.95 -6.14
N LEU A 333 33.38 2.90 -7.46
CA LEU A 333 34.48 2.92 -8.43
C LEU A 333 35.24 4.25 -8.46
N ASN A 334 34.53 5.38 -8.34
CA ASN A 334 35.19 6.68 -8.29
C ASN A 334 35.95 6.89 -6.97
N LEU A 335 35.47 6.30 -5.86
CA LEU A 335 36.23 6.28 -4.62
C LEU A 335 37.54 5.48 -4.78
N LEU A 336 37.48 4.31 -5.41
CA LEU A 336 38.69 3.51 -5.70
C LEU A 336 39.65 4.25 -6.62
N HIS A 337 39.15 4.87 -7.69
CA HIS A 337 39.97 5.67 -8.59
C HIS A 337 40.65 6.85 -7.86
N ALA A 338 39.90 7.55 -7.00
CA ALA A 338 40.48 8.62 -6.18
C ALA A 338 41.55 8.08 -5.22
N ALA A 339 41.33 6.91 -4.61
CA ALA A 339 42.32 6.26 -3.74
C ALA A 339 43.60 5.89 -4.51
N GLU A 340 43.49 5.36 -5.73
CA GLU A 340 44.64 5.08 -6.61
C GLU A 340 45.42 6.35 -6.97
N LEU A 341 44.71 7.43 -7.31
CA LEU A 341 45.33 8.72 -7.62
C LEU A 341 46.06 9.32 -6.41
N CYS A 342 45.48 9.23 -5.21
CA CYS A 342 46.12 9.67 -3.97
C CYS A 342 47.34 8.81 -3.67
N TRP A 343 47.22 7.48 -3.75
CA TRP A 343 48.34 6.57 -3.54
C TRP A 343 49.52 6.85 -4.48
N GLY A 344 49.23 7.14 -5.75
CA GLY A 344 50.25 7.49 -6.73
C GLY A 344 50.97 8.82 -6.47
N ARG A 345 50.42 9.70 -5.62
CA ARG A 345 51.00 11.00 -5.26
C ARG A 345 51.82 10.98 -3.96
N GLY A 346 51.76 9.89 -3.20
CA GLY A 346 52.32 9.79 -1.85
C GLY A 346 51.49 10.52 -0.80
#